data_AF-A0A382BC37-F1
#
_entry.id   AF-A0A382BC37-F1
#
_cell.length_a   1.000
_cell.length_b   1.000
_cell.length_c   1.000
_cell.angle_alpha   90.00
_cell.angle_beta   90.00
_cell.angle_gamma   90.00
#
_symmetry.space_group_name_H-M   'P 1'
#
loop_
_entity.id
_entity.type
_entity.pdbx_description
1 polymer ?
#
loop_
_entity_poly.entity_id
_entity_poly.type
_entity_poly.pdbx_seq_one_letter_code
_entity_poly.pdbx_strand_id
1 'polypeptide(L)' 'MDLDSKTPSGPIEQKWERHRFEMNLVNPANKRKYHVIVVGSG' A
#
# COMPACT_ATOMS: atom_id res chain seq x y z
N MET A 1 2.96 19.11 -17.34
CA MET A 1 3.55 17.86 -16.84
C MET A 1 2.99 17.71 -15.45
N ASP A 2 1.98 16.87 -15.28
CA ASP A 2 1.23 16.79 -14.03
C ASP A 2 1.97 15.89 -13.05
N LEU A 3 2.38 16.45 -11.91
CA LEU A 3 2.89 15.67 -10.78
C LEU A 3 1.69 15.06 -10.05
N ASP A 4 1.34 13.82 -10.40
CA ASP A 4 0.44 13.01 -9.59
C ASP A 4 1.20 12.48 -8.37
N SER A 5 1.29 13.31 -7.33
CA SER A 5 1.70 12.80 -6.03
C SER A 5 0.58 11.89 -5.53
N LYS A 6 0.79 10.57 -5.58
CA LYS A 6 -0.09 9.52 -5.02
C LYS A 6 -0.13 9.58 -3.49
N THR A 7 -0.22 10.79 -2.96
CA THR A 7 -0.22 11.13 -1.55
C THR A 7 -1.59 10.76 -0.98
N PRO A 8 -1.64 10.01 0.14
CA PRO A 8 -2.91 9.65 0.74
C PRO A 8 -3.70 10.91 1.17
N SER A 9 -5.02 10.82 1.13
CA SER A 9 -5.90 11.91 1.55
C SER A 9 -5.94 12.04 3.08
N GLY A 10 -6.38 13.19 3.59
CA GLY A 10 -6.61 13.42 5.03
C GLY A 10 -5.53 14.22 5.77
N PRO A 11 -5.72 14.44 7.09
CA PRO A 11 -4.81 15.22 7.94
C PRO A 11 -3.39 14.67 7.93
N ILE A 12 -2.38 15.56 7.88
CA ILE A 12 -0.97 15.17 7.71
C ILE A 12 -0.46 14.19 8.78
N GLU A 13 -0.91 14.37 10.02
CA GLU A 13 -0.50 13.56 11.17
C GLU A 13 -0.94 12.10 11.05
N GLN A 14 -2.12 11.85 10.47
CA GLN A 14 -2.72 10.51 10.37
C GLN A 14 -2.60 9.93 8.95
N LYS A 15 -2.09 10.71 8.00
CA LYS A 15 -2.13 10.41 6.56
C LYS A 15 -1.48 9.06 6.22
N TRP A 16 -0.28 8.83 6.72
CA TRP A 16 0.50 7.62 6.44
C TRP A 16 0.06 6.43 7.30
N GLU A 17 -0.35 6.70 8.54
CA GLU A 17 -0.88 5.67 9.44
C GLU A 17 -2.16 5.08 8.85
N ARG A 18 -3.12 5.93 8.49
CA ARG A 18 -4.38 5.51 7.86
C ARG A 18 -4.14 4.78 6.53
N HIS A 19 -3.25 5.28 5.69
CA HIS A 19 -2.92 4.63 4.42
C HIS A 19 -2.38 3.20 4.62
N ARG A 20 -1.55 2.98 5.65
CA ARG A 20 -1.04 1.65 5.99
C ARG A 20 -2.16 0.70 6.42
N PHE A 21 -3.14 1.19 7.19
CA PHE A 21 -4.28 0.40 7.65
C PHE A 21 -5.30 0.12 6.54
N GLU A 22 -5.55 1.08 5.66
CA GLU A 22 -6.46 0.93 4.51
C GLU A 22 -5.85 0.06 3.39
N MET A 23 -4.54 -0.21 3.43
CA MET A 23 -3.88 -1.07 2.47
C MET A 23 -4.33 -2.52 2.63
N ASN A 24 -4.73 -3.14 1.52
CA ASN A 24 -5.09 -4.55 1.49
C ASN A 24 -3.87 -5.41 1.88
N LEU A 25 -3.86 -5.90 3.12
CA LEU A 25 -2.81 -6.80 3.59
C LEU A 25 -2.88 -8.10 2.81
N VAL A 26 -1.78 -8.48 2.17
CA VAL A 26 -1.65 -9.81 1.57
C VAL A 26 -1.46 -10.82 2.69
N ASN A 27 -2.43 -11.70 2.87
CA ASN A 27 -2.42 -12.80 3.83
C ASN A 27 -2.57 -14.14 3.09
N PRO A 28 -2.35 -15.29 3.75
CA PRO A 28 -2.45 -16.60 3.10
C PRO A 28 -3.81 -16.85 2.42
N ALA A 29 -4.90 -16.30 2.97
CA ALA A 29 -6.25 -16.49 2.44
C ALA A 29 -6.51 -15.72 1.14
N ASN A 30 -5.91 -14.54 0.95
CA ASN A 30 -6.08 -13.70 -0.24
C ASN A 30 -4.88 -13.73 -1.20
N LYS A 31 -3.75 -14.35 -0.83
CA LYS A 31 -2.52 -14.42 -1.64
C LYS A 31 -2.75 -14.86 -3.09
N ARG A 32 -3.67 -15.80 -3.34
CA ARG A 32 -4.00 -16.29 -4.71
C ARG A 32 -4.64 -15.23 -5.61
N LYS A 33 -5.21 -14.16 -5.05
CA LYS A 33 -5.83 -13.05 -5.80
C LYS A 33 -4.82 -12.02 -6.29
N TYR A 34 -3.56 -12.10 -5.83
CA TYR A 34 -2.54 -11.10 -6.11
C TYR A 34 -1.33 -11.75 -6.78
N HIS A 35 -0.80 -11.10 -7.82
CA HIS A 35 0.50 -11.44 -8.39
C HIS A 35 1.58 -10.77 -7.55
N VAL A 36 2.23 -11.53 -6.67
CA VAL A 36 3.28 -11.01 -5.77
C VAL A 36 4.64 -11.18 -6.45
N ILE A 37 5.35 -10.07 -6.64
CA ILE A 37 6.75 -10.07 -7.08
C ILE A 37 7.60 -9.89 -5.83
N VAL A 38 8.42 -10.89 -5.50
CA VAL A 38 9.43 -10.79 -4.43
C VAL A 38 10.73 -10.35 -5.06
N VAL A 39 11.24 -9.17 -4.67
CA VAL A 39 12.52 -8.63 -5.14
C VAL A 39 13.52 -8.68 -3.99
N GLY A 40 14.53 -9.54 -4.12
CA GLY A 40 15.54 -9.80 -3.08
C GLY A 40 15.07 -10.86 -2.07
N SER A 41 15.82 -11.96 -1.95
CA SER A 41 15.61 -13.01 -0.94
C SER A 41 16.70 -12.98 0.15
N GLY A 42 17.37 -11.84 0.30
CA GLY A 42 18.41 -11.62 1.31
C GLY A 42 17.82 -11.45 2.69
#